data_AF-B7P5J2-F1
#
_entry.id   AF-B7P5J2-F1
#
_cell.length_a   1.000
_cell.length_b   1.000
_cell.length_c   1.000
_cell.angle_alpha   90.00
_cell.angle_beta   90.00
_cell.angle_gamma   90.00
#
_symmetry.space_group_name_H-M   'P 1'
#
loop_
_entity.id
_entity.type
_entity.pdbx_description
1 polymer ?
#
loop_
_entity_poly.entity_id
_entity_poly.type
_entity_poly.pdbx_seq_one_letter_code
_entity_poly.pdbx_strand_id
1 'polypeptide(L)'
;MHPTLGRALIHVKGSEWKNMRSCVTTGFTSLKLKQMMDHIAEVGDVFMDVLGEIADQGKEINMLKTFQSLTMDYIGRAAFGIDTSFQKDPNHPFLITAQRTLKEVMIGPFHTLARKHLYFF
;
A
#
# COMPACT_ATOMS: atom_id res chain seq x y z
N MET A 1 12.02 -7.82 17.17
CA MET A 1 10.95 -6.84 16.97
C MET A 1 11.33 -5.99 15.75
N HIS A 2 10.43 -5.74 14.81
CA HIS A 2 10.77 -5.01 13.57
C HIS A 2 11.10 -3.53 13.90
N PRO A 3 12.21 -2.96 13.41
CA PRO A 3 12.70 -1.65 13.82
C PRO A 3 11.70 -0.51 13.56
N THR A 4 10.97 -0.56 12.44
CA THR A 4 9.94 0.44 12.09
C THR A 4 8.53 0.08 12.52
N LEU A 5 8.18 -1.21 12.65
CA LEU A 5 6.79 -1.64 12.87
C LEU A 5 6.52 -2.12 14.30
N GLY A 6 7.55 -2.25 15.14
CA GLY A 6 7.39 -2.55 16.56
C GLY A 6 6.44 -3.73 16.82
N ARG A 7 5.40 -3.45 17.62
CA ARG A 7 4.28 -4.35 17.95
C ARG A 7 3.08 -4.22 17.01
N ALA A 8 3.32 -4.21 15.69
CA ALA A 8 2.24 -4.27 14.71
C ALA A 8 1.41 -5.57 14.82
N LEU A 9 0.18 -5.55 14.30
CA LEU A 9 -0.75 -6.69 14.31
C LEU A 9 -0.15 -7.99 13.77
N ILE A 10 0.72 -7.88 12.77
CA ILE A 10 1.40 -9.02 12.16
C ILE A 10 2.52 -9.64 13.02
N HIS A 11 2.96 -8.94 14.08
CA HIS A 11 4.06 -9.38 14.95
C HIS A 11 3.60 -9.90 16.32
N VAL A 12 2.52 -9.35 16.86
CA VAL A 12 1.98 -9.76 18.16
C VAL A 12 1.29 -11.14 18.07
N LYS A 13 1.17 -11.83 19.20
CA LYS A 13 0.59 -13.18 19.28
C LYS A 13 -0.41 -13.29 20.43
N GLY A 14 -1.15 -14.39 20.48
CA GLY A 14 -2.03 -14.73 21.61
C GLY A 14 -3.13 -13.70 21.87
N SER A 15 -3.33 -13.35 23.14
CA SER A 15 -4.36 -12.40 23.57
C SER A 15 -4.13 -10.98 23.03
N GLU A 16 -2.87 -10.53 22.94
CA GLU A 16 -2.54 -9.22 22.37
C GLU A 16 -2.93 -9.13 20.89
N TRP A 17 -2.64 -10.16 20.11
CA TRP A 17 -3.12 -10.27 18.73
C TRP A 17 -4.64 -10.26 18.65
N LYS A 18 -5.33 -11.03 19.50
CA LYS A 18 -6.80 -11.11 19.50
C LYS A 18 -7.42 -9.74 19.78
N ASN A 19 -6.88 -9.01 20.76
CA ASN A 19 -7.35 -7.69 21.13
C ASN A 19 -7.12 -6.67 20.00
N MET A 20 -5.90 -6.59 19.46
CA MET A 20 -5.61 -5.65 18.36
C MET A 20 -6.38 -5.99 17.09
N ARG A 21 -6.53 -7.28 16.75
CA ARG A 21 -7.35 -7.71 15.60
C ARG A 21 -8.81 -7.29 15.78
N SER A 22 -9.37 -7.45 16.97
CA SER A 22 -10.74 -7.03 17.27
C SER A 22 -10.95 -5.54 16.99
N CYS A 23 -10.02 -4.69 17.42
CA CYS A 23 -10.07 -3.25 17.15
C CYS A 23 -10.03 -2.97 15.64
N VAL A 24 -9.03 -3.51 14.93
CA VAL A 24 -8.86 -3.27 13.48
C VAL A 24 -10.07 -3.75 12.69
N THR A 25 -10.66 -4.89 13.06
CA THR A 25 -11.79 -5.51 12.32
C THR A 25 -13.00 -4.57 12.22
N THR A 26 -13.23 -3.71 13.22
CA THR A 26 -14.33 -2.73 13.21
C THR A 26 -14.22 -1.69 12.07
N GLY A 27 -13.00 -1.41 11.59
CA GLY A 27 -12.74 -0.49 10.48
C GLY A 27 -12.94 -1.10 9.09
N PHE A 28 -13.02 -2.44 8.99
CA PHE A 28 -13.08 -3.16 7.71
C PHE A 28 -14.42 -3.90 7.50
N THR A 29 -15.51 -3.38 8.06
CA THR A 29 -16.85 -3.88 7.77
C THR A 29 -17.26 -3.53 6.32
N SER A 30 -18.19 -4.28 5.74
CA SER A 30 -18.67 -4.00 4.37
C SER A 30 -19.21 -2.59 4.19
N LEU A 31 -19.87 -2.03 5.22
CA LEU A 31 -20.34 -0.64 5.19
C LEU A 31 -19.17 0.35 5.16
N LYS A 32 -18.14 0.13 5.97
CA LYS A 32 -16.95 0.98 5.99
C LYS A 32 -16.16 0.91 4.69
N LEU A 33 -16.00 -0.29 4.13
CA LEU A 33 -15.38 -0.48 2.82
C LEU A 33 -16.17 0.24 1.72
N LYS A 34 -17.51 0.13 1.75
CA LYS A 34 -18.36 0.86 0.81
C LYS A 34 -18.18 2.38 0.92
N GLN A 35 -18.03 2.91 2.13
CA GLN A 35 -17.76 4.35 2.35
C GLN A 35 -16.39 4.79 1.81
N MET A 36 -15.41 3.89 1.72
CA MET A 36 -14.08 4.19 1.18
C MET A 36 -14.01 4.07 -0.36
N MET A 37 -15.03 3.50 -1.01
CA MET A 37 -15.02 3.28 -2.46
C MET A 37 -14.88 4.58 -3.26
N ASP A 38 -15.46 5.69 -2.77
CA ASP A 38 -15.39 6.98 -3.45
C ASP A 38 -13.93 7.46 -3.56
N HIS A 39 -13.12 7.24 -2.52
CA HIS A 39 -11.68 7.53 -2.57
C HIS A 39 -10.93 6.66 -3.58
N ILE A 40 -11.34 5.41 -3.80
CA ILE A 40 -10.73 4.55 -4.85
C ILE A 40 -11.00 5.14 -6.23
N ALA A 41 -12.23 5.60 -6.48
CA ALA A 41 -12.60 6.19 -7.76
C ALA A 41 -11.79 7.45 -8.05
N GLU A 42 -11.74 8.39 -7.10
CA GLU A 42 -10.97 9.63 -7.23
C GLU A 42 -9.47 9.38 -7.47
N VAL A 43 -8.89 8.44 -6.72
CA VAL A 43 -7.46 8.08 -6.87
C VAL A 43 -7.21 7.38 -8.21
N GLY A 44 -8.20 6.65 -8.72
CA GLY A 44 -8.18 6.01 -10.04
C GLY A 44 -8.24 7.02 -11.19
N ASP A 45 -9.05 8.07 -11.07
CA ASP A 45 -9.10 9.14 -12.09
C ASP A 45 -7.73 9.83 -12.22
N VAL A 46 -7.11 10.19 -11.08
CA VAL A 46 -5.75 10.74 -11.05
C VAL A 46 -4.73 9.79 -11.68
N PHE A 47 -4.89 8.49 -11.48
CA PHE A 47 -3.99 7.49 -12.07
C PHE A 47 -4.11 7.43 -13.59
N MET A 48 -5.33 7.57 -14.13
CA MET A 48 -5.55 7.63 -15.57
C MET A 48 -4.92 8.88 -16.18
N ASP A 49 -5.02 10.04 -15.52
CA ASP A 49 -4.34 11.26 -15.95
C ASP A 49 -2.81 11.07 -16.00
N VAL A 50 -2.23 10.52 -14.93
CA VAL A 50 -0.78 10.25 -14.85
C VAL A 50 -0.33 9.28 -15.93
N LEU A 51 -1.11 8.22 -16.20
CA LEU A 51 -0.79 7.28 -17.29
C LEU A 51 -0.91 7.93 -18.67
N GLY A 52 -1.88 8.81 -18.88
CA GLY A 52 -2.03 9.60 -20.11
C GLY A 52 -0.79 10.46 -20.37
N GLU A 53 -0.37 11.25 -19.38
CA GLU A 53 0.85 12.09 -19.47
C GLU A 53 2.11 11.27 -19.77
N ILE A 54 2.20 10.05 -19.25
CA ILE A 54 3.33 9.14 -19.50
C ILE A 54 3.25 8.55 -20.92
N ALA A 55 2.06 8.15 -21.35
CA ALA A 55 1.84 7.57 -22.67
C ALA A 55 2.18 8.57 -23.78
N ASP A 56 1.81 9.84 -23.60
CA ASP A 56 2.13 10.93 -24.54
C ASP A 56 3.64 11.16 -24.71
N GLN A 57 4.44 10.80 -23.69
CA GLN A 57 5.91 10.86 -23.78
C GLN A 57 6.53 9.68 -24.52
N GLY A 58 5.75 8.63 -24.83
CA GLY A 58 6.24 7.42 -25.51
C GLY A 58 7.30 6.65 -24.72
N LYS A 59 7.31 6.77 -23.38
CA LYS A 59 8.32 6.15 -22.52
C LYS A 59 7.81 4.88 -21.87
N GLU A 60 8.67 3.88 -21.79
CA GLU A 60 8.44 2.73 -20.92
C GLU A 60 8.59 3.14 -19.45
N ILE A 61 7.72 2.60 -18.60
CA ILE A 61 7.72 2.88 -17.16
C ILE A 61 7.66 1.60 -16.35
N ASN A 62 8.15 1.69 -15.11
CA ASN A 62 8.02 0.63 -14.14
C ASN A 62 6.63 0.68 -13.48
N MET A 63 5.69 -0.14 -13.99
CA MET A 63 4.31 -0.20 -13.48
C MET A 63 4.23 -0.56 -11.99
N LEU A 64 5.17 -1.33 -11.44
CA LEU A 64 5.19 -1.63 -10.01
C LEU A 64 5.34 -0.36 -9.17
N LYS A 65 6.21 0.58 -9.58
CA LYS A 65 6.36 1.87 -8.89
C LYS A 65 5.11 2.74 -9.01
N THR A 66 4.47 2.74 -10.18
CA THR A 66 3.24 3.50 -10.42
C THR A 66 2.09 2.96 -9.56
N PHE A 67 1.90 1.64 -9.52
CA PHE A 67 0.90 1.02 -8.65
C PHE A 67 1.18 1.18 -7.16
N GLN A 68 2.45 1.21 -6.74
CA GLN A 68 2.81 1.52 -5.36
C GLN A 68 2.38 2.93 -4.96
N SER A 69 2.52 3.90 -5.88
CA SER A 69 2.12 5.28 -5.66
C SER A 69 0.60 5.43 -5.62
N LEU A 70 -0.13 4.78 -6.55
CA LEU A 70 -1.59 4.64 -6.53
C LEU A 70 -2.09 4.08 -5.18
N THR A 71 -1.51 2.96 -4.76
CA THR A 71 -1.92 2.28 -3.52
C THR A 71 -1.69 3.19 -2.31
N MET A 72 -0.57 3.92 -2.29
CA MET A 72 -0.25 4.83 -1.20
C MET A 72 -1.19 6.04 -1.18
N ASP A 73 -1.61 6.55 -2.32
CA ASP A 73 -2.61 7.63 -2.41
C ASP A 73 -3.96 7.20 -1.86
N TYR A 74 -4.43 6.00 -2.22
CA TYR A 74 -5.65 5.44 -1.64
C TYR A 74 -5.55 5.24 -0.13
N ILE A 75 -4.48 4.60 0.37
CA ILE A 75 -4.30 4.39 1.81
C ILE A 75 -4.13 5.72 2.56
N GLY A 76 -3.42 6.68 1.98
CA GLY A 76 -3.25 8.02 2.54
C GLY A 76 -4.59 8.70 2.81
N ARG A 77 -5.50 8.67 1.83
CA ARG A 77 -6.85 9.22 1.96
C ARG A 77 -7.70 8.39 2.91
N ALA A 78 -7.84 7.09 2.66
CA ALA A 78 -8.80 6.23 3.35
C ALA A 78 -8.45 5.96 4.83
N ALA A 79 -7.15 5.87 5.17
CA ALA A 79 -6.71 5.54 6.53
C ALA A 79 -6.24 6.77 7.32
N PHE A 80 -5.68 7.79 6.67
CA PHE A 80 -5.07 8.93 7.34
C PHE A 80 -5.74 10.28 7.04
N GLY A 81 -6.69 10.33 6.10
CA GLY A 81 -7.32 11.58 5.67
C GLY A 81 -6.34 12.55 5.01
N ILE A 82 -5.25 12.04 4.43
CA ILE A 82 -4.22 12.84 3.76
C ILE A 82 -4.58 12.97 2.29
N ASP A 83 -4.75 14.20 1.81
CA ASP A 83 -5.05 14.53 0.41
C ASP A 83 -3.81 15.04 -0.34
N THR A 84 -2.69 14.32 -0.21
CA THR A 84 -1.45 14.58 -0.93
C THR A 84 -1.29 13.52 -2.01
N SER A 85 -1.20 13.90 -3.28
CA SER A 85 -1.06 12.93 -4.37
C SER A 85 0.36 12.35 -4.44
N PHE A 86 0.56 11.19 -3.81
CA PHE A 86 1.80 10.41 -3.91
C PHE A 86 2.08 9.96 -5.35
N GLN A 87 1.07 9.93 -6.22
CA GLN A 87 1.21 9.61 -7.64
C GLN A 87 2.01 10.67 -8.41
N LYS A 88 1.88 11.94 -8.00
CA LYS A 88 2.60 13.08 -8.60
C LYS A 88 3.89 13.43 -7.85
N ASP A 89 4.06 12.94 -6.63
CA ASP A 89 5.28 13.08 -5.83
C ASP A 89 5.90 11.70 -5.47
N PRO A 90 6.66 11.08 -6.40
CA PRO A 90 7.29 9.78 -6.14
C PRO A 90 8.40 9.84 -5.10
N ASN A 91 8.85 11.04 -4.70
CA ASN A 91 9.90 11.23 -3.70
C ASN A 91 9.33 11.53 -2.31
N HIS A 92 8.02 11.45 -2.13
CA HIS A 92 7.39 11.74 -0.87
C HIS A 92 7.97 10.85 0.25
N PRO A 93 8.47 11.41 1.37
CA PRO A 93 9.16 10.65 2.41
C PRO A 93 8.36 9.47 2.98
N PHE A 94 7.03 9.64 3.06
CA PHE A 94 6.12 8.58 3.51
C PHE A 94 6.10 7.38 2.54
N LEU A 95 6.03 7.62 1.23
CA LEU A 95 6.03 6.59 0.20
C LEU A 95 7.34 5.80 0.22
N ILE A 96 8.47 6.50 0.27
CA ILE A 96 9.81 5.87 0.35
C ILE A 96 9.93 5.01 1.61
N THR A 97 9.50 5.53 2.75
CA THR A 97 9.56 4.82 4.04
C THR A 97 8.67 3.58 4.04
N ALA A 98 7.46 3.69 3.47
CA ALA A 98 6.53 2.57 3.34
C ALA A 98 7.08 1.48 2.41
N GLN A 99 7.63 1.84 1.24
CA GLN A 99 8.23 0.90 0.30
C GLN A 99 9.40 0.13 0.93
N ARG A 100 10.26 0.81 1.71
CA ARG A 100 11.37 0.16 2.42
C ARG A 100 10.83 -0.81 3.49
N THR A 101 9.91 -0.34 4.32
CA THR A 101 9.34 -1.11 5.41
C THR A 101 8.60 -2.36 4.91
N LEU A 102 7.80 -2.26 3.84
CA LEU A 102 7.05 -3.41 3.30
C LEU A 102 7.96 -4.52 2.75
N LYS A 103 9.11 -4.17 2.17
CA LYS A 103 10.11 -5.16 1.72
C LYS A 103 10.68 -5.95 2.89
N GLU A 104 10.85 -5.31 4.05
CA GLU A 104 11.36 -5.91 5.28
C GLU A 104 10.31 -6.76 6.01
N VAL A 105 9.01 -6.51 5.77
CA VAL A 105 7.90 -7.27 6.36
C VAL A 105 7.66 -8.61 5.68
N MET A 106 7.89 -8.70 4.37
CA MET A 106 7.68 -9.93 3.60
C MET A 106 8.79 -10.95 3.85
N ILE A 107 8.92 -11.46 5.08
CA ILE A 107 9.86 -12.52 5.45
C ILE A 107 9.04 -13.70 6.00
N GLY A 108 8.34 -14.37 5.10
CA GLY A 108 7.58 -15.59 5.40
C GLY A 108 7.91 -16.70 4.40
N PRO A 109 7.61 -17.97 4.72
CA PRO A 109 7.89 -19.10 3.84
C PRO A 109 7.23 -18.92 2.45
N PHE A 110 6.06 -18.29 2.39
CA PHE A 110 5.37 -17.95 1.15
C PHE A 110 6.10 -16.89 0.30
N HIS A 111 6.74 -15.90 0.92
CA HIS A 111 7.58 -14.94 0.18
C HIS A 111 8.85 -15.61 -0.36
N THR A 112 9.48 -16.49 0.41
CA THR A 112 10.64 -17.26 -0.05
C THR A 112 10.28 -18.17 -1.23
N LEU A 113 9.09 -18.77 -1.22
CA LEU A 113 8.56 -19.57 -2.32
C LEU A 113 8.27 -18.72 -3.57
N ALA A 114 7.58 -17.59 -3.40
CA ALA A 114 7.26 -16.68 -4.50
C ALA A 114 8.52 -16.11 -5.17
N ARG A 115 9.52 -15.73 -4.37
CA ARG A 115 10.82 -15.25 -4.87
C ARG A 115 11.54 -16.34 -5.67
N LYS A 116 11.46 -17.62 -5.28
CA LYS A 116 12.09 -18.73 -6.01
C LYS A 116 11.49 -18.98 -7.40
N HIS A 117 10.21 -18.69 -7.60
CA HIS A 117 9.51 -18.91 -8.88
C HIS A 117 9.47 -17.67 -9.78
N LEU A 118 9.60 -16.46 -9.22
CA LEU A 118 9.63 -15.20 -9.98
C LEU A 118 10.99 -14.83 -10.59
N TYR A 119 12.05 -15.62 -10.36
CA TYR A 119 13.35 -15.49 -11.03
C TYR A 119 13.52 -16.46 -12.22
N PHE A 120 12.45 -17.11 -12.69
CA PHE A 120 12.47 -18.01 -13.84
C PHE A 120 11.82 -17.43 -15.11
N PHE A 121 11.50 -16.13 -15.12
CA PHE A 121 11.21 -15.35 -16.33
C PHE A 121 11.89 -13.98 -16.24
#